data_AF-A0A218P379-F1
#
_entry.id   AF-A0A218P379-F1
#
_cell.length_a   1.000
_cell.length_b   1.000
_cell.length_c   1.000
_cell.angle_alpha   90.00
_cell.angle_beta   90.00
_cell.angle_gamma   90.00
#
_symmetry.space_group_name_H-M   'P 1'
#
loop_
_entity.id
_entity.type
_entity.pdbx_description
1 polymer ?
#
loop_
_entity_poly.entity_id
_entity_poly.type
_entity_poly.pdbx_seq_one_letter_code
_entity_poly.pdbx_strand_id
1 'polypeptide(L)'
;MALFLGGYFFAREYVRLTTALFALFLAYVSIKAFLDSSFIGEFEPSEVKLELNGGLTRMPSVPDDVLDGALVFSRTREERPNWFWITKLSGERTISPTNLAKMLDTAVKFMKRAADAGKNAVVVIDGLEYLILENGFTPVMKFLSTLRDYALLNGATVIVTGDDSFLDERGRKILRRLFD
;
A
#
# COMPACT_ATOMS: atom_id res chain seq x y z
N MET A 1 -17.63 -31.84 -54.73
CA MET A 1 -17.35 -30.43 -54.40
C MET A 1 -17.89 -30.00 -53.03
N ALA A 2 -19.05 -30.48 -52.57
CA ALA A 2 -19.66 -30.06 -51.29
C ALA A 2 -18.95 -30.55 -50.01
N LEU A 3 -18.32 -31.73 -50.02
CA LEU A 3 -17.59 -32.26 -48.85
C LEU A 3 -16.32 -31.47 -48.49
N PHE A 4 -15.70 -30.80 -49.46
CA PHE A 4 -14.47 -30.03 -49.24
C PHE A 4 -14.74 -28.65 -48.57
N LEU A 5 -15.91 -28.07 -48.79
CA LEU A 5 -16.33 -26.80 -48.20
C LEU A 5 -16.70 -26.93 -46.71
N GLY A 6 -17.29 -28.07 -46.30
CA GLY A 6 -17.63 -28.34 -44.91
C GLY A 6 -16.40 -28.43 -44.00
N GLY A 7 -15.39 -29.20 -44.40
CA GLY A 7 -14.14 -29.33 -43.63
C GLY A 7 -13.39 -28.00 -43.45
N TYR A 8 -13.42 -27.14 -44.47
CA TYR A 8 -12.81 -25.81 -44.41
C TYR A 8 -13.56 -24.85 -43.47
N PHE A 9 -14.88 -24.96 -43.40
CA PHE A 9 -15.71 -24.17 -42.49
C PHE A 9 -15.51 -24.59 -41.03
N PHE A 10 -15.51 -25.90 -40.75
CA PHE A 10 -15.23 -26.45 -39.42
C PHE A 10 -13.81 -26.13 -38.94
N ALA A 11 -12.81 -26.20 -39.82
CA ALA A 11 -11.43 -25.83 -39.49
C ALA A 11 -11.31 -24.32 -39.15
N ARG A 12 -11.99 -23.44 -39.90
CA ARG A 12 -12.01 -22.00 -39.59
C ARG A 12 -12.71 -21.69 -38.27
N GLU A 13 -13.83 -22.35 -38.00
CA GLU A 13 -14.56 -22.17 -36.73
C GLU A 13 -13.69 -22.61 -35.55
N TYR A 14 -13.00 -23.75 -35.68
CA TYR A 14 -12.09 -24.26 -34.66
C TYR A 14 -10.87 -23.35 -34.43
N VAL A 15 -10.28 -22.81 -35.50
CA VAL A 15 -9.20 -21.83 -35.41
C VAL A 15 -9.68 -20.52 -34.75
N ARG A 16 -10.90 -20.06 -35.04
CA ARG A 16 -11.50 -18.90 -34.37
C ARG A 16 -11.74 -19.14 -32.88
N LEU A 17 -12.21 -20.33 -32.52
CA LEU A 17 -12.47 -20.68 -31.13
C LEU A 17 -11.17 -20.75 -30.31
N THR A 18 -10.14 -21.39 -30.87
CA THR A 18 -8.83 -21.53 -30.22
C THR A 18 -8.10 -20.19 -30.10
N THR A 19 -8.15 -19.35 -31.15
CA THR A 19 -7.59 -17.98 -31.09
C THR A 19 -8.31 -17.10 -30.07
N ALA A 20 -9.64 -17.20 -29.95
CA ALA A 20 -10.41 -16.48 -28.94
C ALA A 20 -10.05 -16.91 -27.51
N LEU A 21 -9.90 -18.22 -27.27
CA LEU A 21 -9.46 -18.73 -25.96
C LEU A 21 -8.05 -18.26 -25.61
N PHE A 22 -7.14 -18.27 -26.58
CA PHE A 22 -5.77 -17.78 -26.37
C PHE A 22 -5.73 -16.27 -26.10
N ALA A 23 -6.54 -15.47 -26.80
CA ALA A 23 -6.67 -14.04 -26.56
C ALA A 23 -7.24 -13.75 -25.16
N LEU A 24 -8.24 -14.51 -24.71
CA LEU A 24 -8.76 -14.40 -23.35
C LEU A 24 -7.72 -14.77 -22.30
N PHE A 25 -6.93 -15.82 -22.53
CA PHE A 25 -5.83 -16.21 -21.65
C PHE A 25 -4.76 -15.11 -21.57
N LEU A 26 -4.33 -14.57 -22.71
CA LEU A 26 -3.36 -13.46 -22.76
C LEU A 26 -3.90 -12.20 -22.09
N ALA A 27 -5.17 -11.85 -22.32
CA ALA A 27 -5.81 -10.72 -21.66
C ALA A 27 -5.86 -10.93 -20.13
N TYR A 28 -6.20 -12.14 -19.68
CA TYR A 28 -6.19 -12.49 -18.26
C TYR A 28 -4.79 -12.38 -17.65
N VAL A 29 -3.77 -12.96 -18.29
CA VAL A 29 -2.38 -12.88 -17.84
C VAL A 29 -1.90 -11.42 -17.84
N SER A 30 -2.24 -10.64 -18.87
CA SER A 30 -1.85 -9.23 -18.96
C SER A 30 -2.53 -8.36 -17.90
N ILE A 31 -3.82 -8.55 -17.64
CA ILE A 31 -4.54 -7.84 -16.58
C ILE A 31 -3.96 -8.20 -15.22
N LYS A 32 -3.71 -9.49 -14.98
CA LYS A 32 -3.13 -9.97 -13.72
C LYS A 32 -1.71 -9.42 -13.52
N ALA A 33 -0.86 -9.51 -14.54
CA ALA A 33 0.51 -8.99 -14.51
C ALA A 33 0.54 -7.46 -14.39
N PHE A 34 -0.33 -6.75 -15.10
CA PHE A 34 -0.42 -5.29 -15.03
C PHE A 34 -0.92 -4.81 -13.67
N LEU A 35 -1.91 -5.50 -13.09
CA LEU A 35 -2.34 -5.25 -11.72
C LEU A 35 -1.16 -5.49 -10.77
N ASP A 36 -0.46 -6.62 -10.87
CA ASP A 36 0.70 -6.91 -10.02
C ASP A 36 1.86 -5.91 -10.21
N SER A 37 2.11 -5.42 -11.43
CA SER A 37 3.23 -4.52 -11.76
C SER A 37 2.95 -3.04 -11.53
N SER A 38 1.68 -2.62 -11.55
CA SER A 38 1.28 -1.26 -11.16
C SER A 38 1.36 -1.04 -9.64
N PHE A 39 1.59 -2.11 -8.87
CA PHE A 39 2.05 -2.03 -7.47
C PHE A 39 3.56 -1.77 -7.42
N ILE A 40 3.88 -0.50 -7.70
CA ILE A 40 5.16 0.21 -7.49
C ILE A 40 6.10 -0.56 -6.57
N GLY A 41 7.20 -1.10 -7.12
CA GLY A 41 8.39 -1.47 -6.36
C GLY A 41 8.39 -2.88 -5.76
N GLU A 42 9.47 -3.60 -6.06
CA GLU A 42 9.99 -4.69 -5.23
C GLU A 42 10.34 -4.10 -3.84
N PHE A 43 9.33 -3.95 -2.99
CA PHE A 43 9.54 -3.66 -1.58
C PHE A 43 10.13 -4.92 -0.96
N GLU A 44 11.44 -5.02 -0.85
CA GLU A 44 12.03 -6.00 0.04
C GLU A 44 11.82 -5.49 1.48
N PRO A 45 11.04 -6.20 2.31
CA PRO A 45 11.04 -5.89 3.73
C PRO A 45 12.46 -6.16 4.22
N SER A 46 13.14 -5.14 4.72
CA SER A 46 14.44 -5.36 5.37
C SER A 46 14.21 -5.99 6.73
N GLU A 47 15.18 -6.76 7.22
CA GLU A 47 15.15 -7.32 8.58
C GLU A 47 15.32 -6.20 9.61
N VAL A 48 14.23 -5.50 9.93
CA VAL A 48 14.24 -4.53 11.02
C VAL A 48 14.26 -5.32 12.34
N LYS A 49 15.43 -5.37 12.99
CA LYS A 49 15.64 -6.01 14.30
C LYS A 49 15.14 -5.15 15.46
N LEU A 50 13.89 -4.70 15.40
CA LEU A 50 13.24 -4.15 16.59
C LEU A 50 12.09 -5.06 16.97
N GLU A 51 12.12 -5.52 18.22
CA GLU A 51 10.95 -6.08 18.91
C GLU A 51 9.97 -4.94 19.17
N LEU A 52 9.38 -4.41 18.09
CA LEU A 52 8.26 -3.48 18.20
C LEU A 52 7.02 -4.32 18.48
N ASN A 53 6.34 -4.00 19.58
CA ASN A 53 5.00 -4.53 19.81
C ASN A 53 4.13 -4.11 18.61
N GLY A 54 3.48 -5.07 17.96
CA GLY A 54 2.64 -4.79 16.79
C GLY A 54 1.54 -3.77 17.11
N GLY A 55 1.04 -3.08 16.09
CA GLY A 55 -0.03 -2.09 16.24
C GLY A 55 0.38 -0.68 15.79
N LEU A 56 -0.08 0.34 16.53
CA LEU A 56 0.13 1.75 16.20
C LEU A 56 0.89 2.42 17.34
N THR A 57 2.01 3.07 17.05
CA THR A 57 2.85 3.72 18.06
C THR A 57 3.24 5.12 17.60
N ARG A 58 3.36 6.05 18.55
CA ARG A 58 3.92 7.38 18.29
C ARG A 58 5.41 7.36 18.60
N MET A 59 6.23 7.88 17.68
CA MET A 59 7.64 8.18 17.96
C MET A 59 7.97 9.59 17.47
N PRO A 60 8.73 10.39 18.23
CA PRO A 60 9.10 11.75 17.84
C PRO A 60 10.05 11.75 16.64
N SER A 61 10.96 10.77 16.59
CA SER A 61 11.88 10.55 15.47
C SER A 61 12.11 9.06 15.35
N VAL A 62 12.11 8.57 14.12
CA VAL A 62 12.41 7.17 13.80
C VAL A 62 13.89 7.10 13.41
N PRO A 63 14.68 6.19 14.00
CA PRO A 63 16.08 5.98 13.63
C PRO A 63 16.25 5.59 12.15
N ASP A 64 17.36 6.01 11.53
CA ASP A 64 17.61 5.79 10.08
C ASP A 64 17.68 4.31 9.68
N ASP A 65 18.19 3.45 10.56
CA ASP A 65 18.25 1.99 10.36
C ASP A 65 16.86 1.35 10.21
N VAL A 66 15.85 1.95 10.86
CA VAL A 66 14.45 1.53 10.71
C VAL A 66 13.86 2.05 9.41
N LEU A 67 14.19 3.30 9.05
CA LEU A 67 13.67 3.95 7.85
C LEU A 67 14.12 3.27 6.56
N ASP A 68 15.30 2.63 6.55
CA ASP A 68 15.80 1.88 5.39
C ASP A 68 14.95 0.65 5.07
N GLY A 69 14.35 0.03 6.09
CA GLY A 69 13.47 -1.12 5.96
C GLY A 69 11.98 -0.79 5.94
N ALA A 70 11.60 0.41 6.37
CA ALA A 70 10.21 0.79 6.55
C ALA A 70 9.58 1.30 5.26
N LEU A 71 8.25 1.15 5.16
CA LEU A 71 7.45 1.90 4.20
C LEU A 71 7.11 3.27 4.80
N VAL A 72 7.62 4.34 4.21
CA VAL A 72 7.45 5.69 4.73
C VAL A 72 6.51 6.51 3.86
N PHE A 73 5.51 7.14 4.46
CA PHE A 73 4.73 8.20 3.85
C PHE A 73 5.10 9.52 4.54
N SER A 74 5.72 10.45 3.82
CA SER A 74 6.16 11.72 4.40
C SER A 74 5.85 12.91 3.49
N ARG A 75 5.68 14.08 4.10
CA ARG A 75 5.64 15.36 3.37
C ARG A 75 7.00 15.80 2.83
N THR A 76 8.09 15.26 3.37
CA THR A 76 9.44 15.49 2.87
C THR A 76 9.73 14.50 1.77
N ARG A 77 10.39 14.94 0.70
CA ARG A 77 10.81 14.05 -0.38
C ARG A 77 12.20 13.51 -0.07
N GLU A 78 12.35 12.19 -0.11
CA GLU A 78 13.64 11.51 -0.06
C GLU A 78 13.74 10.47 -1.19
N GLU A 79 14.98 10.11 -1.56
CA GLU A 79 15.27 9.15 -2.63
C GLU A 79 15.53 7.74 -2.07
N ARG A 80 14.71 7.29 -1.11
CA ARG A 80 14.76 5.90 -0.59
C ARG A 80 13.78 5.00 -1.37
N PRO A 81 14.03 3.68 -1.46
CA PRO A 81 13.20 2.76 -2.25
C PRO A 81 11.74 2.72 -1.76
N ASN A 82 11.55 2.75 -0.44
CA ASN A 82 10.25 2.57 0.22
C ASN A 82 9.64 3.90 0.71
N TRP A 83 10.02 5.02 0.08
CA TRP A 83 9.59 6.36 0.49
C TRP A 83 8.57 6.95 -0.48
N PHE A 84 7.40 7.29 0.06
CA PHE A 84 6.30 7.91 -0.66
C PHE A 84 6.14 9.38 -0.23
N TRP A 85 6.25 10.26 -1.20
CA TRP A 85 6.03 11.69 -0.99
C TRP A 85 4.54 12.03 -1.02
N ILE A 86 4.04 12.56 0.10
CA ILE A 86 2.65 13.04 0.23
C ILE A 86 2.55 14.41 -0.43
N THR A 87 1.97 14.45 -1.63
CA THR A 87 1.86 15.67 -2.43
C THR A 87 0.69 15.61 -3.40
N LYS A 88 0.14 16.77 -3.76
CA LYS A 88 -0.85 16.90 -4.84
C LYS A 88 -0.23 16.80 -6.23
N LEU A 89 1.11 16.85 -6.31
CA LEU A 89 1.83 16.74 -7.58
C LEU A 89 1.87 15.29 -8.07
N SER A 90 1.72 15.13 -9.36
CA SER A 90 1.92 13.83 -10.02
C SER A 90 3.41 13.57 -10.18
N GLY A 91 3.86 12.37 -9.82
CA GLY A 91 5.25 11.94 -9.96
C GLY A 91 5.42 10.48 -9.56
N GLU A 92 6.65 9.99 -9.71
CA GLU A 92 7.01 8.66 -9.20
C GLU A 92 7.06 8.68 -7.67
N ARG A 93 6.60 7.57 -7.06
CA ARG A 93 6.51 7.41 -5.60
C ARG A 93 5.81 8.59 -4.90
N THR A 94 4.81 9.19 -5.56
CA THR A 94 3.95 10.20 -4.92
C THR A 94 2.59 9.64 -4.59
N ILE A 95 1.99 10.22 -3.54
CA ILE A 95 0.63 9.92 -3.12
C ILE A 95 -0.11 11.20 -2.76
N SER A 96 -1.33 11.36 -3.29
CA SER A 96 -2.17 12.49 -2.91
C SER A 96 -2.55 12.39 -1.43
N PRO A 97 -2.49 13.49 -0.66
CA PRO A 97 -2.93 13.49 0.74
C PRO A 97 -4.41 13.10 0.88
N THR A 98 -5.22 13.34 -0.14
CA THR A 98 -6.65 12.98 -0.16
C THR A 98 -6.91 11.51 -0.50
N ASN A 99 -5.90 10.78 -0.98
CA ASN A 99 -6.05 9.39 -1.39
C ASN A 99 -5.63 8.42 -0.28
N LEU A 100 -6.32 8.51 0.86
CA LEU A 100 -6.11 7.63 2.01
C LEU A 100 -6.29 6.15 1.66
N ALA A 101 -7.17 5.84 0.70
CA ALA A 101 -7.41 4.48 0.23
C ALA A 101 -6.17 3.87 -0.44
N LYS A 102 -5.47 4.62 -1.30
CA LYS A 102 -4.22 4.18 -1.91
C LYS A 102 -3.11 4.02 -0.87
N MET A 103 -3.03 4.91 0.13
CA MET A 103 -2.03 4.81 1.21
C MET A 103 -2.26 3.52 2.00
N LEU A 104 -3.52 3.26 2.37
CA LEU A 104 -3.93 2.07 3.10
C LEU A 104 -3.60 0.80 2.32
N ASP A 105 -4.02 0.73 1.06
CA ASP A 105 -3.79 -0.43 0.20
C ASP A 105 -2.28 -0.72 0.03
N THR A 106 -1.47 0.32 -0.17
CA THR A 106 -0.01 0.20 -0.28
C THR A 106 0.61 -0.35 1.01
N ALA A 107 0.19 0.20 2.16
CA ALA A 107 0.67 -0.25 3.47
C ALA A 107 0.25 -1.70 3.78
N VAL A 108 -1.00 -2.06 3.51
CA VAL A 108 -1.51 -3.43 3.74
C VAL A 108 -0.77 -4.45 2.88
N LYS A 109 -0.52 -4.13 1.61
CA LYS A 109 0.28 -4.99 0.73
C LYS A 109 1.70 -5.17 1.24
N PHE A 110 2.33 -4.10 1.70
CA PHE A 110 3.67 -4.16 2.29
C PHE A 110 3.71 -5.04 3.54
N MET A 111 2.78 -4.82 4.48
CA MET A 111 2.65 -5.62 5.70
C MET A 111 2.45 -7.10 5.40
N LYS A 112 1.56 -7.42 4.45
CA LYS A 112 1.30 -8.80 4.04
C LYS A 112 2.53 -9.47 3.42
N ARG A 113 3.22 -8.79 2.50
CA ARG A 113 4.45 -9.33 1.87
C ARG A 113 5.54 -9.61 2.91
N ALA A 114 5.69 -8.73 3.90
CA ALA A 114 6.64 -8.94 4.98
C ALA A 114 6.27 -10.15 5.84
N ALA A 115 4.99 -10.27 6.23
CA ALA A 115 4.49 -11.41 6.97
C ALA A 115 4.68 -12.74 6.21
N ASP A 116 4.37 -12.76 4.92
CA ASP A 116 4.57 -13.93 4.04
C ASP A 116 6.06 -14.32 3.93
N ALA A 117 6.98 -13.35 4.06
CA ALA A 117 8.43 -13.56 4.09
C ALA A 117 8.99 -13.84 5.50
N GLY A 118 8.14 -13.89 6.53
CA GLY A 118 8.56 -14.09 7.93
C GLY A 118 9.31 -12.89 8.54
N LYS A 119 9.11 -11.69 7.99
CA LYS A 119 9.76 -10.44 8.42
C LYS A 119 8.77 -9.50 9.08
N ASN A 120 9.25 -8.67 10.00
CA ASN A 120 8.46 -7.61 10.62
C ASN A 120 8.39 -6.39 9.70
N ALA A 121 7.18 -5.97 9.31
CA ALA A 121 6.98 -4.74 8.57
C ALA A 121 6.89 -3.53 9.50
N VAL A 122 7.54 -2.44 9.12
CA VAL A 122 7.37 -1.13 9.75
C VAL A 122 6.78 -0.15 8.72
N VAL A 123 5.70 0.52 9.07
CA VAL A 123 5.06 1.56 8.25
C VAL A 123 5.15 2.88 9.00
N VAL A 124 5.72 3.91 8.39
CA VAL A 124 5.86 5.24 9.00
C VAL A 124 4.92 6.21 8.32
N ILE A 125 4.18 6.97 9.12
CA ILE A 125 3.34 8.08 8.68
C ILE A 125 3.92 9.36 9.28
N ASP A 126 4.39 10.22 8.40
CA ASP A 126 4.89 11.56 8.69
C ASP A 126 4.02 12.61 7.99
N GLY A 127 3.61 13.63 8.73
CA GLY A 127 2.69 14.67 8.27
C GLY A 127 1.21 14.36 8.55
N LEU A 128 0.90 13.78 9.71
CA LEU A 128 -0.47 13.54 10.15
C LEU A 128 -1.32 14.83 10.13
N GLU A 129 -0.73 15.96 10.51
CA GLU A 129 -1.37 17.28 10.49
C GLU A 129 -1.85 17.64 9.09
N TYR A 130 -1.08 17.27 8.06
CA TYR A 130 -1.44 17.56 6.68
C TYR A 130 -2.57 16.67 6.19
N LEU A 131 -2.54 15.38 6.53
CA LEU A 131 -3.64 14.47 6.19
C LEU A 131 -4.96 14.92 6.83
N ILE A 132 -4.92 15.40 8.08
CA ILE A 132 -6.09 15.91 8.79
C ILE A 132 -6.56 17.23 8.21
N LEU A 133 -5.65 18.12 7.81
CA LEU A 133 -6.00 19.37 7.13
C LEU A 133 -6.73 19.12 5.81
N GLU A 134 -6.27 18.14 5.02
CA GLU A 134 -6.82 17.87 3.69
C GLU A 134 -8.09 17.00 3.70
N ASN A 135 -8.25 16.09 4.67
CA ASN A 135 -9.38 15.15 4.72
C ASN A 135 -10.36 15.38 5.89
N GLY A 136 -9.96 16.17 6.89
CA GLY A 136 -10.64 16.25 8.17
C GLY A 136 -10.22 15.15 9.17
N PHE A 137 -10.54 15.36 10.44
CA PHE A 137 -10.12 14.47 11.53
C PHE A 137 -10.71 13.06 11.43
N THR A 138 -12.03 12.95 11.24
CA THR A 138 -12.74 11.67 11.29
C THR A 138 -12.26 10.66 10.23
N PRO A 139 -12.09 11.05 8.93
CA PRO A 139 -11.58 10.11 7.93
C PRO A 139 -10.16 9.61 8.23
N VAL A 140 -9.27 10.49 8.72
CA VAL A 140 -7.91 10.11 9.08
C VAL A 140 -7.89 9.16 10.28
N MET A 141 -8.70 9.41 11.32
CA MET A 141 -8.78 8.48 12.46
C MET A 141 -9.29 7.10 12.06
N LYS A 142 -10.26 7.02 11.14
CA LYS A 142 -10.71 5.73 10.59
C LYS A 142 -9.59 5.04 9.82
N PHE A 143 -8.86 5.78 8.99
CA PHE A 143 -7.71 5.28 8.26
C PHE A 143 -6.62 4.72 9.19
N LEU A 144 -6.24 5.47 10.24
CA LEU A 144 -5.27 5.01 11.25
C LEU A 144 -5.77 3.78 12.02
N SER A 145 -7.05 3.75 12.40
CA SER A 145 -7.65 2.59 13.05
C SER A 145 -7.56 1.35 12.16
N THR A 146 -7.93 1.46 10.88
CA THR A 146 -7.84 0.34 9.95
C THR A 146 -6.40 -0.09 9.72
N LEU A 147 -5.45 0.84 9.60
CA LEU A 147 -4.03 0.51 9.52
C LEU A 147 -3.56 -0.27 10.75
N ARG A 148 -3.91 0.16 11.95
CA ARG A 148 -3.59 -0.53 13.20
C ARG A 148 -4.14 -1.96 13.19
N ASP A 149 -5.39 -2.14 12.80
CA ASP A 149 -6.04 -3.45 12.78
C ASP A 149 -5.29 -4.40 11.82
N TYR A 150 -4.90 -3.93 10.63
CA TYR A 150 -4.04 -4.69 9.73
C TYR A 150 -2.64 -4.94 10.27
N ALA A 151 -2.05 -3.97 10.98
CA ALA A 151 -0.73 -4.11 11.57
C ALA A 151 -0.72 -5.22 12.62
N LEU A 152 -1.72 -5.24 13.52
CA LEU A 152 -1.91 -6.30 14.50
C LEU A 152 -2.10 -7.67 13.84
N LEU A 153 -2.90 -7.74 12.77
CA LEU A 153 -3.14 -8.99 12.05
C LEU A 153 -1.89 -9.57 11.38
N ASN A 154 -0.96 -8.71 10.93
CA ASN A 154 0.23 -9.13 10.19
C ASN A 154 1.52 -9.08 11.04
N GLY A 155 1.43 -8.82 12.34
CA GLY A 155 2.62 -8.65 13.20
C GLY A 155 3.50 -7.45 12.79
N ALA A 156 2.90 -6.43 12.19
CA ALA A 156 3.58 -5.23 11.73
C ALA A 156 3.40 -4.07 12.73
N THR A 157 4.24 -3.05 12.59
CA THR A 157 4.19 -1.84 13.40
C THR A 157 3.95 -0.62 12.52
N VAL A 158 2.97 0.19 12.89
CA VAL A 158 2.70 1.49 12.27
C VAL A 158 3.19 2.57 13.22
N ILE A 159 4.13 3.39 12.76
CA ILE A 159 4.69 4.50 13.51
C ILE A 159 4.10 5.79 12.96
N VAL A 160 3.51 6.60 13.84
CA VAL A 160 3.09 7.96 13.50
C VAL A 160 4.10 8.93 14.09
N THR A 161 4.63 9.80 13.24
CA THR A 161 5.57 10.86 13.62
C THR A 161 4.87 12.22 13.58
N GLY A 162 5.40 13.16 14.36
CA GLY A 162 4.86 14.52 14.46
C GLY A 162 4.28 14.87 15.82
N ASP A 163 3.90 16.15 15.94
CA ASP A 163 3.28 16.69 17.14
C ASP A 163 1.75 16.69 17.05
N ASP A 164 1.06 16.42 18.16
CA ASP A 164 -0.41 16.43 18.25
C ASP A 164 -0.96 17.78 18.75
N SER A 165 -0.10 18.79 18.89
CA SER A 165 -0.47 20.13 19.35
C SER A 165 -1.43 20.89 18.43
N PHE A 166 -1.55 20.47 17.16
CA PHE A 166 -2.57 21.00 16.23
C PHE A 166 -3.99 20.48 16.49
N LEU A 167 -4.15 19.45 17.34
CA LEU A 167 -5.44 18.86 17.69
C LEU A 167 -6.02 19.50 18.96
N ASP A 168 -7.35 19.56 19.01
CA ASP A 168 -8.09 19.91 20.21
C ASP A 168 -7.98 18.80 21.27
N GLU A 169 -8.35 19.09 22.52
CA GLU A 169 -8.22 18.12 23.62
C GLU A 169 -8.97 16.81 23.35
N ARG A 170 -10.14 16.90 22.71
CA ARG A 170 -10.92 15.74 22.31
C ARG A 170 -10.19 14.93 21.24
N GLY A 171 -9.65 15.57 20.20
CA GLY A 171 -8.88 14.93 19.15
C GLY A 171 -7.65 14.23 19.69
N ARG A 172 -6.89 14.88 20.58
CA ARG A 172 -5.71 14.29 21.24
C ARG A 172 -6.08 13.06 22.07
N LYS A 173 -7.19 13.09 22.80
CA LYS A 173 -7.66 11.93 23.59
C LYS A 173 -8.05 10.75 22.69
N ILE A 174 -8.67 11.01 21.54
CA ILE A 174 -9.02 9.96 20.57
C ILE A 174 -7.75 9.36 19.95
N LEU A 175 -6.82 10.21 19.53
CA LEU A 175 -5.56 9.77 18.92
C LEU A 175 -4.73 8.94 19.91
N ARG A 176 -4.61 9.37 21.18
CA ARG A 176 -3.90 8.62 22.23
C ARG A 176 -4.48 7.22 22.45
N ARG A 177 -5.80 7.08 22.44
CA ARG A 177 -6.48 5.77 22.53
C ARG A 177 -6.26 4.84 21.33
N LEU A 178 -5.76 5.36 20.22
CA LEU A 178 -5.37 4.52 19.08
C LEU A 178 -3.96 3.96 19.27
N PHE A 179 -3.11 4.63 20.04
CA PHE A 179 -1.74 4.20 20.36
C PHE A 179 -1.68 3.23 21.56
N ASP A 180 -2.66 3.32 22.46
CA ASP A 180 -2.89 2.36 23.55
C ASP A 180 -3.46 1.03 23.01
#